data_AF-A0A3N9MWI3-F1
#
_entry.id   AF-A0A3N9MWI3-F1
#
_cell.length_a   1.000
_cell.length_b   1.000
_cell.length_c   1.000
_cell.angle_alpha   90.00
_cell.angle_beta   90.00
_cell.angle_gamma   90.00
#
_symmetry.space_group_name_H-M   'P 1'
#
loop_
_entity.id
_entity.type
_entity.pdbx_description
1 polymer ?
#
loop_
_entity_poly.entity_id
_entity_poly.type
_entity_poly.pdbx_seq_one_letter_code
_entity_poly.pdbx_strand_id
1 'polypeptide(L)' 'MQTAILKSSSNNDLKLLIELAKKMGIKAKILSETEVEDIGLYYAIKEGRTGQSVDADSFIKKLRK' A
#
# COMPACT_ATOMS: atom_id res chain seq x y z
N MET A 1 0.09 1.45 -17.73
CA MET A 1 -1.10 1.40 -16.85
C MET A 1 -0.82 2.30 -15.66
N GLN A 2 -1.81 3.08 -15.24
CA GLN A 2 -1.73 3.91 -14.04
C GLN A 2 -2.80 3.42 -13.06
N THR A 3 -2.43 3.33 -11.79
CA THR A 3 -3.31 2.86 -10.71
C THR A 3 -3.39 3.96 -9.66
N ALA A 4 -4.61 4.29 -9.25
CA ALA A 4 -4.87 5.18 -8.11
C ALA A 4 -5.49 4.37 -6.97
N ILE A 5 -5.08 4.69 -5.74
CA ILE A 5 -5.66 4.11 -4.51
C ILE A 5 -6.45 5.21 -3.82
N LEU A 6 -7.71 4.94 -3.51
CA LEU A 6 -8.61 5.86 -2.83
C LEU A 6 -8.85 5.37 -1.41
N LYS A 7 -8.63 6.23 -0.41
CA LYS A 7 -8.91 5.97 1.00
C LYS A 7 -9.93 6.99 1.49
N SER A 8 -10.97 6.51 2.17
CA SER A 8 -12.02 7.35 2.76
C SER A 8 -12.39 6.80 4.14
N SER A 9 -12.77 7.68 5.06
CA SER A 9 -13.38 7.30 6.34
C SER A 9 -14.89 7.05 6.23
N SER A 10 -15.50 7.42 5.09
CA SER A 10 -16.92 7.25 4.79
C SER A 10 -17.12 6.14 3.77
N ASN A 11 -17.75 5.04 4.21
CA ASN A 11 -18.07 3.90 3.35
C ASN A 11 -19.03 4.27 2.20
N ASN A 12 -19.96 5.21 2.45
CA ASN A 12 -20.95 5.62 1.46
C ASN A 12 -20.31 6.39 0.29
N ASP A 13 -19.44 7.34 0.59
CA ASP A 13 -18.76 8.14 -0.43
C ASP A 13 -17.82 7.27 -1.28
N LEU A 14 -17.11 6.34 -0.62
CA LEU A 14 -16.21 5.41 -1.32
C LEU A 14 -16.99 4.51 -2.29
N LYS A 15 -18.17 4.03 -1.87
CA LYS A 15 -19.03 3.21 -2.72
C LYS A 15 -19.53 3.99 -3.95
N LEU A 16 -19.94 5.24 -3.77
CA LEU A 16 -20.34 6.12 -4.86
C LEU A 16 -19.21 6.31 -5.89
N LEU A 17 -18.00 6.57 -5.42
CA LEU A 17 -16.83 6.72 -6.30
C LEU A 17 -16.52 5.45 -7.08
N ILE A 18 -16.63 4.28 -6.46
CA ILE A 18 -16.43 2.99 -7.12
C ILE A 18 -17.49 2.75 -8.20
N GLU A 19 -18.76 3.05 -7.92
CA GLU A 19 -19.83 2.90 -8.90
C GLU A 19 -19.66 3.84 -10.10
N LEU A 20 -19.23 5.08 -9.85
CA LEU A 20 -18.92 6.03 -10.90
C LEU A 20 -17.75 5.55 -11.77
N ALA A 21 -16.66 5.10 -11.15
CA ALA A 21 -15.51 4.56 -11.87
C ALA A 21 -15.91 3.38 -12.78
N LYS A 22 -16.74 2.46 -12.27
CA LYS A 22 -17.27 1.34 -13.06
C LYS A 22 -18.12 1.81 -14.24
N LYS A 23 -18.98 2.83 -14.05
CA LYS A 23 -19.77 3.43 -15.15
C LYS A 23 -18.89 4.06 -16.23
N MET A 24 -17.73 4.59 -15.87
CA MET A 24 -16.74 5.15 -16.80
C MET A 24 -15.86 4.09 -17.49
N GLY A 25 -16.11 2.79 -17.24
CA GLY A 25 -15.30 1.70 -17.80
C GLY A 25 -13.96 1.50 -17.08
N ILE A 26 -13.77 2.13 -15.91
CA ILE A 26 -12.56 1.99 -15.10
C ILE A 26 -12.73 0.78 -14.17
N LYS A 27 -11.71 -0.07 -14.11
CA LYS A 27 -11.69 -1.19 -13.16
C LYS A 27 -11.51 -0.66 -11.74
N ALA A 28 -12.52 -0.86 -10.90
CA ALA A 28 -12.50 -0.46 -9.49
C ALA A 28 -13.02 -1.59 -8.60
N LYS A 29 -12.35 -1.81 -7.46
CA LYS A 29 -12.73 -2.77 -6.43
C LYS A 29 -12.34 -2.26 -5.04
N ILE A 30 -12.98 -2.81 -4.02
CA ILE A 30 -12.51 -2.68 -2.63
C ILE A 30 -11.41 -3.70 -2.43
N LEU A 31 -10.30 -3.29 -1.82
CA LEU A 31 -9.18 -4.16 -1.49
C LEU A 31 -9.52 -5.01 -0.26
N SER A 32 -9.13 -6.28 -0.26
CA SER A 32 -9.12 -7.07 0.98
C SER A 32 -8.00 -6.62 1.91
N GLU A 33 -8.07 -7.01 3.18
CA GLU A 33 -7.01 -6.73 4.15
C GLU A 33 -5.65 -7.26 3.69
N THR A 34 -5.61 -8.49 3.16
CA THR A 34 -4.39 -9.10 2.60
C THR A 34 -3.80 -8.28 1.45
N GLU A 35 -4.64 -7.73 0.57
CA GLU A 35 -4.16 -6.89 -0.54
C GLU A 35 -3.61 -5.55 -0.03
N VAL A 36 -4.17 -5.00 1.05
CA VAL A 36 -3.64 -3.80 1.71
C VAL A 36 -2.28 -4.10 2.33
N GLU A 37 -2.12 -5.24 2.99
CA GLU A 37 -0.85 -5.69 3.56
C GLU A 37 0.22 -5.88 2.47
N ASP A 38 -0.11 -6.54 1.37
CA ASP A 38 0.79 -6.75 0.24
C ASP A 38 1.30 -5.42 -0.35
N ILE A 39 0.41 -4.42 -0.47
CA ILE A 39 0.77 -3.07 -0.91
C ILE A 39 1.71 -2.41 0.11
N GLY A 40 1.41 -2.53 1.41
CA GLY A 40 2.26 -2.02 2.49
C GLY A 40 3.66 -2.64 2.46
N LEU A 41 3.73 -3.96 2.28
CA LEU A 41 4.97 -4.70 2.17
C LEU A 41 5.79 -4.28 0.94
N TYR A 42 5.13 -4.09 -0.20
CA TYR A 42 5.80 -3.58 -1.41
C TYR A 42 6.50 -2.25 -1.16
N TYR A 43 5.82 -1.30 -0.49
CA TYR A 43 6.42 0.00 -0.15
C TYR A 43 7.56 -0.13 0.86
N ALA A 44 7.40 -0.94 1.90
CA ALA A 44 8.45 -1.19 2.89
C ALA A 44 9.71 -1.80 2.26
N ILE A 45 9.56 -2.74 1.32
CA ILE A 45 10.67 -3.33 0.57
C ILE A 45 11.33 -2.27 -0.32
N LYS A 46 10.54 -1.44 -1.01
CA LYS A 46 11.04 -0.34 -1.85
C LYS A 46 11.87 0.64 -1.03
N GLU A 47 11.39 1.00 0.15
CA GLU A 47 12.08 1.89 1.09
C GLU A 47 13.37 1.24 1.64
N GLY A 48 13.28 -0.03 2.03
CA GLY A 48 14.42 -0.79 2.56
C GLY A 48 15.49 -1.18 1.53
N ARG A 49 15.16 -1.19 0.23
CA ARG A 49 16.11 -1.44 -0.88
C ARG A 49 16.98 -0.22 -1.16
N THR A 50 17.79 0.18 -0.18
CA THR A 50 18.71 1.32 -0.27
C THR A 50 19.97 1.03 -1.09
N GLY A 51 20.24 -0.26 -1.39
CA GLY A 51 21.46 -0.69 -2.07
C GLY A 51 22.71 -0.65 -1.18
N GLN A 52 22.56 -0.30 0.09
CA GLN A 52 23.66 -0.25 1.05
C GLN A 52 23.76 -1.57 1.81
N SER A 53 24.97 -2.10 1.92
CA SER A 53 25.25 -3.23 2.82
C SER A 53 25.41 -2.70 4.23
N VAL A 54 24.47 -3.00 5.11
CA VAL A 54 24.56 -2.70 6.54
C VAL A 54 25.06 -3.91 7.31
N ASP A 55 26.03 -3.70 8.20
CA ASP A 55 26.48 -4.72 9.14
C ASP A 55 25.32 -5.13 10.06
N ALA A 56 24.92 -6.40 9.97
CA ALA A 56 23.73 -6.91 10.63
C ALA A 56 23.85 -6.83 12.16
N ASP A 57 25.03 -7.11 12.72
CA ASP A 57 25.27 -7.09 14.16
C ASP A 57 25.17 -5.67 14.74
N SER A 58 25.76 -4.69 14.06
CA SER A 58 25.65 -3.27 14.40
C SER A 58 24.22 -2.77 14.31
N PHE A 59 23.47 -3.18 13.29
CA PHE A 59 22.07 -2.81 13.13
C PHE A 59 21.18 -3.38 14.24
N ILE A 60 21.29 -4.68 14.54
CA ILE A 60 20.50 -5.35 15.59
C ILE A 60 20.80 -4.76 16.97
N LYS A 61 22.06 -4.39 17.27
CA LYS A 61 22.41 -3.71 18.53
C LYS A 61 21.70 -2.36 18.69
N LYS A 62 21.47 -1.62 17.60
CA LYS A 62 20.75 -0.33 17.64
C LYS A 62 19.26 -0.47 17.96
N LEU A 63 18.65 -1.62 17.62
CA LEU A 63 17.22 -1.88 17.84
C LEU A 63 16.88 -2.31 19.28
N ARG A 64 17.86 -2.74 20.08
CA ARG A 64 17.67 -3.22 21.46
C ARG A 64 17.73 -2.10 22.52
N LYS A 65 17.59 -0.84 22.10
CA LYS A 65 17.63 0.32 23.00
C LYS A 65 16.29 0.58 23.64
#